data_AF-A0A7K4NE88-F1
#
_entry.id   AF-A0A7K4NE88-F1
#
_cell.length_a   1.000
_cell.length_b   1.000
_cell.length_c   1.000
_cell.angle_alpha   90.00
_cell.angle_beta   90.00
_cell.angle_gamma   90.00
#
_symmetry.space_group_name_H-M   'P 1'
#
loop_
_entity.id
_entity.type
_entity.pdbx_description
1 polymer ?
#
loop_
_entity_poly.entity_id
_entity_poly.type
_entity_poly.pdbx_seq_one_letter_code
_entity_poly.pdbx_strand_id
1 'polypeptide(L)' 'LKRPTVSPLSEKGWYGVNTVIPKSEFHKLVPKLRKLAQGLVVHEPRQILELEEIKRDEEN' A
#
# COMPACT_ATOMS: atom_id res chain seq x y z
N LEU A 1 4.14 -7.75 2.32
CA LEU A 1 4.33 -6.31 2.02
C LEU A 1 4.64 -5.57 3.32
N LYS A 2 5.85 -4.99 3.45
CA LYS A 2 6.36 -4.52 4.75
C LYS A 2 5.85 -3.13 5.16
N ARG A 3 5.59 -2.21 4.20
CA ARG A 3 5.18 -0.81 4.45
C ARG A 3 4.31 -0.26 3.31
N PRO A 4 3.43 0.74 3.55
CA PRO A 4 2.72 1.44 2.48
C PRO A 4 3.70 2.23 1.59
N THR A 5 3.39 2.35 0.31
CA THR A 5 4.01 3.34 -0.56
C THR A 5 3.39 4.70 -0.25
N VAL A 6 4.22 5.70 0.00
CA VAL A 6 3.79 7.08 0.27
C VAL A 6 4.48 7.99 -0.75
N SER A 7 3.70 8.79 -1.48
CA SER A 7 4.21 9.67 -2.53
C SER A 7 3.55 11.04 -2.45
N PRO A 8 4.30 12.15 -2.59
CA PRO A 8 3.71 13.49 -2.62
C PRO A 8 2.81 13.65 -3.84
N LEU A 9 1.70 14.36 -3.68
CA LEU A 9 0.83 14.76 -4.79
C LEU A 9 1.15 16.19 -5.25
N SER A 10 0.53 16.61 -6.34
CA SER A 10 0.75 17.93 -6.93
C SER A 10 0.40 19.08 -5.99
N GLU A 11 -0.58 18.89 -5.10
CA GLU A 11 -0.94 19.87 -4.09
C GLU A 11 -0.09 19.72 -2.82
N LYS A 12 0.48 20.84 -2.35
CA LYS A 12 1.33 20.83 -1.15
C LYS A 12 0.56 20.31 0.06
N GLY A 13 1.16 19.36 0.77
CA GLY A 13 0.57 18.74 1.96
C GLY A 13 -0.32 17.53 1.65
N TRP A 14 -0.56 17.24 0.37
CA TRP A 14 -1.28 16.04 -0.05
C TRP A 14 -0.33 14.89 -0.40
N TYR A 15 -0.74 13.67 -0.03
CA TYR A 15 0.02 12.46 -0.25
C TYR A 15 -0.89 11.34 -0.75
N GLY A 16 -0.41 10.60 -1.74
CA GLY A 16 -0.97 9.33 -2.15
C GLY A 16 -0.39 8.22 -1.27
N VAL A 17 -1.27 7.37 -0.74
CA VAL A 17 -0.88 6.20 0.07
C VAL A 17 -1.43 4.96 -0.61
N ASN A 18 -0.54 4.03 -1.00
CA ASN A 18 -0.92 2.76 -1.59
C ASN A 18 -0.44 1.61 -0.70
N THR A 19 -1.32 0.67 -0.39
CA THR A 19 -1.00 -0.49 0.43
C THR A 19 -1.97 -1.64 0.15
N VAL A 20 -1.52 -2.86 0.43
CA VAL A 20 -2.37 -4.05 0.38
C VAL A 20 -2.68 -4.44 1.80
N ILE A 21 -3.96 -4.66 2.08
CA ILE A 21 -4.45 -5.09 3.39
C ILE A 21 -5.02 -6.50 3.30
N PRO A 22 -5.01 -7.28 4.41
CA PRO A 22 -5.76 -8.52 4.47
C PRO A 22 -7.26 -8.27 4.24
N LYS A 23 -7.90 -9.15 3.47
CA LYS A 23 -9.35 -9.06 3.18
C LYS A 23 -10.20 -9.10 4.45
N SER A 24 -9.76 -9.84 5.48
CA SER A 24 -10.40 -9.90 6.80
C SER A 24 -10.45 -8.56 7.54
N GLU A 25 -9.48 -7.67 7.31
CA GLU A 25 -9.42 -6.35 7.95
C GLU A 25 -10.19 -5.27 7.15
N PHE A 26 -10.68 -5.59 5.95
CA PHE A 26 -11.33 -4.64 5.04
C PHE A 26 -12.48 -3.87 5.70
N HIS A 27 -13.44 -4.59 6.30
CA HIS A 27 -14.63 -3.99 6.93
C HIS A 27 -14.29 -3.12 8.15
N LYS A 28 -13.13 -3.35 8.78
CA LYS A 28 -12.67 -2.60 9.94
C LYS A 28 -11.85 -1.36 9.56
N LEU A 29 -11.05 -1.45 8.51
CA LEU A 29 -10.15 -0.37 8.08
C LEU A 29 -10.85 0.67 7.19
N VAL A 30 -11.65 0.23 6.21
CA VAL A 30 -12.26 1.13 5.22
C VAL A 30 -13.09 2.25 5.88
N PRO A 31 -13.96 1.99 6.88
CA PRO A 31 -14.70 3.06 7.54
C PRO A 31 -13.82 4.09 8.26
N LYS A 32 -12.66 3.67 8.79
CA LYS A 32 -11.71 4.57 9.44
C LYS A 32 -10.99 5.44 8.41
N LEU A 33 -10.53 4.83 7.31
CA LEU A 33 -9.86 5.56 6.22
C LEU A 33 -10.79 6.57 5.56
N ARG A 34 -12.09 6.24 5.39
CA ARG A 34 -13.09 7.18 4.87
C ARG A 34 -13.24 8.47 5.68
N LYS A 35 -12.87 8.47 6.97
CA LYS A 35 -12.90 9.66 7.83
C LYS A 35 -11.62 10.49 7.77
N LEU A 36 -10.52 9.90 7.27
CA LEU A 36 -9.18 10.48 7.31
C LEU A 36 -8.63 10.83 5.93
N ALA A 37 -9.18 10.23 4.88
CA ALA A 37 -8.69 10.35 3.52
C ALA A 37 -9.82 10.62 2.53
N GLN A 38 -9.46 11.23 1.39
CA GLN A 38 -10.35 11.48 0.26
C GLN A 38 -9.90 10.63 -0.93
N GLY A 39 -10.83 10.30 -1.83
CA GLY A 39 -10.53 9.53 -3.05
C GLY A 39 -10.09 8.09 -2.78
N LEU A 40 -10.66 7.41 -1.77
CA LEU A 40 -10.34 6.02 -1.45
C LEU A 40 -10.72 5.09 -2.60
N VAL A 41 -9.73 4.46 -3.23
CA VAL A 41 -9.90 3.45 -4.27
C VAL A 41 -9.56 2.07 -3.71
N VAL A 42 -10.44 1.10 -3.96
CA VAL A 42 -10.23 -0.30 -3.58
C VAL A 42 -10.13 -1.14 -4.84
N HIS A 43 -9.10 -1.98 -4.91
CA HIS A 43 -8.93 -2.97 -5.96
C HIS A 43 -8.52 -4.31 -5.35
N GLU A 44 -9.03 -5.41 -5.89
CA GLU A 44 -8.59 -6.75 -5.52
C GLU A 44 -7.46 -7.18 -6.47
N PRO A 45 -6.24 -7.43 -5.96
CA PRO A 45 -5.12 -7.83 -6.80
C PRO A 45 -5.36 -9.23 -7.38
N ARG A 46 -5.05 -9.43 -8.66
CA ARG A 46 -5.15 -10.76 -9.32
C ARG A 46 -4.05 -11.72 -8.86
N GLN A 47 -2.85 -11.21 -8.61
CA GLN A 47 -1.69 -11.97 -8.16
C GLN A 47 -0.79 -11.06 -7.32
N ILE A 48 -0.23 -11.61 -6.24
CA ILE A 48 0.82 -10.96 -5.45
C ILE A 48 2.07 -11.80 -5.63
N LEU A 49 3.11 -11.22 -6.20
CA LEU A 49 4.43 -11.82 -6.24
C LEU A 49 5.20 -11.36 -5.01
N GLU A 50 5.67 -12.32 -4.21
CA GLU A 50 6.58 -11.98 -3.14
C GLU A 50 7.94 -11.65 -3.73
N LEU A 51 8.54 -10.56 -3.28
CA LEU A 51 9.95 -10.31 -3.57
C LEU A 51 10.73 -11.35 -2.77
N GLU A 52 11.30 -12.33 -3.47
CA GLU A 52 12.37 -13.14 -2.91
C GLU A 52 13.48 -12.19 -2.47
N GLU A 53 14.04 -12.42 -1.28
CA GLU A 53 15.22 -11.67 -0.85
C GLU A 53 16.34 -12.00 -1.85
N ILE A 54 16.65 -11.05 -2.73
CA ILE A 54 17.81 -11.16 -3.61
C ILE A 54 19.02 -11.22 -2.67
N LYS A 55 19.52 -12.43 -2.42
CA LYS A 55 20.85 -12.61 -1.85
C LYS A 55 21.80 -12.00 -2.87
N ARG A 56 22.30 -10.79 -2.57
CA ARG A 56 23.48 -10.25 -3.24
C ARG A 56 24.68 -11.06 -2.75
N ASP A 57 24.81 -12.26 -3.29
CA ASP A 57 26.10 -12.93 -3.37
C ASP A 57 26.72 -12.46 -4.69
N GLU A 58 27.10 -11.18 -4.74
CA GLU A 58 28.01 -10.70 -5.78
C GLU A 58 29.42 -10.71 -5.16
N GLU A 59 30.23 -11.60 -5.72
CA GLU A 59 31.67 -11.77 -5.54
C GLU A 59 32.41 -10.43 -5.41
N ASN A 60 33.25 -10.33 -4.38
CA ASN A 60 34.63 -9.85 -4.47
C ASN A 60 35.40 -10.23 -3.20
#